data_AF-A0A419YUA6-F1
#
_entry.id   AF-A0A419YUA6-F1
#
_cell.length_a   1.000
_cell.length_b   1.000
_cell.length_c   1.000
_cell.angle_alpha   90.00
_cell.angle_beta   90.00
_cell.angle_gamma   90.00
#
_symmetry.space_group_name_H-M   'P 1'
#
loop_
_entity.id
_entity.type
_entity.pdbx_description
1 polymer ?
#
loop_
_entity_poly.entity_id
_entity_poly.type
_entity_poly.pdbx_seq_one_letter_code
_entity_poly.pdbx_strand_id
1 'polypeptide(L)'
;MEKPPSPRALTAVGAAVALVLGLLFSVFGVAPGSAEAATSGIHVSNGRIYEANGSQFVIRGVNHAYAWYPSQTTAIADIASKGANTVRVVLSNGDRWTRTSTAQVSALIGQCKTAKVICVLEVHDTTGYGEDAAATTLDRAAQFWVDNKSALDGQEKYAVVNIANEPWGNSGYTAWTAATKNAIAKLRNAGIHHALMVDGPNWGQDWSGTMRDNAASVFAADPDRNTIFSIHMYGVYNTAAKVQDYLNSYTSAQLPIVVGEFGAQHSDGDPDEDAIMATAQARGIGYLGWSWSGNGGGVEYLDLVNNFDRNSLTTWGNRFFNGANGIAATAKRATVYTGGTPTPTPSPSAGTAPNGYPYCASASSDPDGDGWGWENSASCVVRGGKADSGATAGTAPNGYPYCASASSDPDGDGWGWENSASCVVRGGAADH
;
A
#
# COMPACT_ATOMS: atom_id res chain seq x y z
N MET A 1 48.50 4.01 -80.44
CA MET A 1 47.89 4.98 -79.48
C MET A 1 46.40 4.71 -79.49
N GLU A 2 45.96 3.83 -78.60
CA GLU A 2 44.55 3.54 -78.37
C GLU A 2 43.88 4.67 -77.59
N LYS A 3 42.68 5.02 -78.02
CA LYS A 3 41.84 6.10 -77.49
C LYS A 3 40.94 5.51 -76.40
N PRO A 4 40.85 6.11 -75.20
CA PRO A 4 40.03 5.56 -74.12
C PRO A 4 38.52 5.82 -74.35
N PRO A 5 37.63 4.99 -73.78
CA PRO A 5 36.19 5.08 -73.98
C PRO A 5 35.51 6.13 -73.08
N SER A 6 34.37 6.62 -73.56
CA SER A 6 33.48 7.64 -72.96
C SER A 6 32.59 7.09 -71.82
N PRO A 7 32.07 7.94 -70.92
CA PRO A 7 31.47 7.53 -69.66
C PRO A 7 30.01 7.12 -69.83
N ARG A 8 29.75 5.82 -69.87
CA ARG A 8 28.41 5.23 -69.65
C ARG A 8 28.53 4.01 -68.75
N ALA A 9 28.89 4.22 -67.49
CA ALA A 9 28.87 3.19 -66.46
C ALA A 9 28.93 3.81 -65.05
N LEU A 10 27.94 4.63 -64.68
CA LEU A 10 27.87 5.19 -63.32
C LEU A 10 26.45 5.62 -62.93
N THR A 11 25.44 4.81 -63.27
CA THR A 11 24.05 5.08 -62.85
C THR A 11 23.23 3.81 -62.55
N ALA A 12 23.85 2.76 -62.00
CA ALA A 12 23.10 1.53 -61.69
C ALA A 12 23.56 0.73 -60.46
N VAL A 13 24.36 1.30 -59.55
CA VAL A 13 24.78 0.58 -58.31
C VAL A 13 24.50 1.36 -57.01
N GLY A 14 24.14 2.64 -57.09
CA GLY A 14 23.91 3.46 -55.89
C GLY A 14 22.52 3.34 -55.23
N ALA A 15 21.53 2.71 -55.89
CA ALA A 15 20.15 2.71 -55.40
C ALA A 15 19.73 1.43 -54.64
N ALA A 16 20.54 0.36 -54.69
CA ALA A 16 20.18 -0.93 -54.07
C ALA A 16 20.76 -1.13 -52.65
N VAL A 17 21.72 -0.31 -52.21
CA VAL A 17 22.34 -0.45 -50.87
C VAL A 17 21.65 0.44 -49.82
N ALA A 18 20.95 1.50 -50.24
CA ALA A 18 20.24 2.39 -49.31
C ALA A 18 18.92 1.79 -48.78
N LEU A 19 18.31 0.82 -49.48
CA LEU A 19 17.05 0.19 -49.04
C LEU A 19 17.25 -0.98 -48.06
N VAL A 20 18.43 -1.59 -48.00
CA VAL A 20 18.69 -2.75 -47.12
C VAL A 20 19.24 -2.32 -45.74
N LEU A 21 19.89 -1.15 -45.64
CA LEU A 21 20.31 -0.59 -44.36
C LEU A 21 19.19 0.10 -43.57
N GLY A 22 18.09 0.50 -44.23
CA GLY A 22 16.90 1.05 -43.56
C GLY A 22 15.97 -0.01 -42.97
N LEU A 23 16.13 -1.29 -43.35
CA LEU A 23 15.29 -2.41 -42.91
C LEU A 23 15.93 -3.28 -41.81
N LEU A 24 17.18 -3.00 -41.43
CA LEU A 24 17.87 -3.70 -40.33
C LEU A 24 17.90 -2.91 -39.01
N PHE A 25 17.52 -1.63 -39.01
CA PHE A 25 17.35 -0.83 -37.79
C PHE A 25 15.99 -1.00 -37.12
N SER A 26 15.05 -1.70 -37.75
CA SER A 26 13.70 -1.97 -37.23
C SER A 26 13.56 -3.27 -36.42
N VAL A 27 14.64 -4.06 -36.27
CA VAL A 27 14.60 -5.35 -35.55
C VAL A 27 15.28 -5.31 -34.18
N PHE A 28 16.05 -4.26 -33.88
CA PHE A 28 16.56 -3.98 -32.53
C PHE A 28 16.02 -2.63 -32.07
N GLY A 29 14.71 -2.59 -31.84
CA GLY A 29 14.10 -1.51 -31.08
C GLY A 29 14.73 -1.51 -29.69
N VAL A 30 15.71 -0.65 -29.48
CA VAL A 30 16.03 -0.15 -28.14
C VAL A 30 14.76 0.58 -27.72
N ALA A 31 13.87 -0.12 -27.02
CA ALA A 31 12.75 0.52 -26.37
C ALA A 31 13.39 1.65 -25.55
N PRO A 32 12.95 2.91 -25.69
CA PRO A 32 13.26 3.89 -24.67
C PRO A 32 12.76 3.24 -23.39
N GLY A 33 13.68 2.87 -22.49
CA GLY A 33 13.31 2.44 -21.16
C GLY A 33 12.36 3.50 -20.67
N SER A 34 11.13 3.10 -20.36
CA SER A 34 10.17 3.97 -19.70
C SER A 34 10.92 4.50 -18.50
N ALA A 35 11.37 5.75 -18.57
CA ALA A 35 11.76 6.46 -17.39
C ALA A 35 10.45 6.55 -16.61
N GLU A 36 10.24 5.62 -15.67
CA GLU A 36 9.21 5.79 -14.67
C GLU A 36 9.49 7.16 -14.06
N ALA A 37 8.61 8.12 -14.34
CA ALA A 37 8.67 9.40 -13.69
C ALA A 37 8.66 9.09 -12.20
N ALA A 38 9.74 9.46 -11.49
CA ALA A 38 9.80 9.31 -10.05
C ALA A 38 8.49 9.87 -9.48
N THR A 39 7.69 9.00 -8.86
CA THR A 39 6.41 9.40 -8.28
C THR A 39 6.69 10.53 -7.30
N SER A 40 6.00 11.66 -7.44
CA SER A 40 6.35 12.88 -6.71
C SER A 40 6.06 12.79 -5.20
N GLY A 41 5.36 11.74 -4.76
CA GLY A 41 4.80 11.60 -3.42
C GLY A 41 4.55 10.16 -2.97
N ILE A 42 3.68 10.03 -1.97
CA ILE A 42 3.13 8.75 -1.54
C ILE A 42 2.39 8.12 -2.72
N HIS A 43 2.69 6.86 -3.00
CA HIS A 43 2.11 6.15 -4.13
C HIS A 43 1.81 4.70 -3.82
N VAL A 44 0.96 4.09 -4.65
CA VAL A 44 0.66 2.66 -4.61
C VAL A 44 1.49 1.94 -5.67
N SER A 45 2.03 0.77 -5.29
CA SER A 45 2.59 -0.19 -6.24
C SER A 45 2.39 -1.61 -5.72
N ASN A 46 2.03 -2.57 -6.58
CA ASN A 46 1.85 -3.98 -6.23
C ASN A 46 1.01 -4.22 -4.95
N GLY A 47 -0.07 -3.45 -4.78
CA GLY A 47 -0.96 -3.56 -3.61
C GLY A 47 -0.39 -2.99 -2.31
N ARG A 48 0.70 -2.22 -2.36
CA ARG A 48 1.38 -1.64 -1.19
C ARG A 48 1.53 -0.13 -1.34
N ILE A 49 1.68 0.54 -0.20
CA ILE A 49 1.90 1.99 -0.12
C ILE A 49 3.40 2.24 0.02
N TYR A 50 3.91 3.19 -0.77
CA TYR A 50 5.31 3.59 -0.79
C TYR A 50 5.45 5.10 -0.67
N GLU A 51 6.55 5.54 -0.09
CA GLU A 51 6.97 6.94 -0.11
C GLU A 51 7.60 7.29 -1.46
N ALA A 52 7.83 8.59 -1.71
CA ALA A 52 8.43 9.06 -2.98
C ALA A 52 9.84 8.51 -3.27
N ASN A 53 10.54 7.98 -2.27
CA ASN A 53 11.86 7.35 -2.43
C ASN A 53 11.79 5.82 -2.63
N GLY A 54 10.59 5.25 -2.75
CA GLY A 54 10.38 3.80 -2.92
C GLY A 54 10.42 2.99 -1.62
N SER A 55 10.55 3.61 -0.45
CA SER A 55 10.42 2.90 0.84
C SER A 55 8.97 2.50 1.08
N GLN A 56 8.71 1.24 1.43
CA GLN A 56 7.35 0.83 1.79
C GLN A 56 6.94 1.55 3.07
N PHE A 57 5.75 2.17 3.04
CA PHE A 57 5.16 2.86 4.17
C PHE A 57 3.99 2.07 4.72
N VAL A 58 4.09 1.65 5.98
CA VAL A 58 3.02 0.95 6.70
C VAL A 58 2.44 1.89 7.75
N ILE A 59 1.19 2.29 7.56
CA ILE A 59 0.49 3.23 8.45
C ILE A 59 0.29 2.60 9.84
N ARG A 60 0.66 3.35 10.87
CA ARG A 60 0.48 3.04 12.29
C ARG A 60 0.14 4.36 12.99
N GLY A 61 -1.14 4.65 13.12
CA GLY A 61 -1.56 6.00 13.52
C GLY A 61 -2.90 6.08 14.24
N VAL A 62 -3.41 7.29 14.39
CA VAL A 62 -4.60 7.60 15.20
C VAL A 62 -5.49 8.60 14.47
N ASN A 63 -6.80 8.46 14.66
CA ASN A 63 -7.79 9.44 14.23
C ASN A 63 -7.89 10.61 15.23
N HIS A 64 -7.91 11.85 14.72
CA HIS A 64 -8.07 13.07 15.49
C HIS A 64 -9.28 13.88 14.99
N ALA A 65 -10.26 14.04 15.87
CA ALA A 65 -11.53 14.72 15.68
C ALA A 65 -11.43 16.27 15.56
N TYR A 66 -10.56 16.78 14.68
CA TYR A 66 -10.28 18.22 14.57
C TYR A 66 -11.54 19.07 14.27
N ALA A 67 -12.42 18.62 13.38
CA ALA A 67 -13.64 19.36 13.01
C ALA A 67 -14.53 19.73 14.21
N TRP A 68 -14.54 18.89 15.25
CA TRP A 68 -15.31 19.12 16.48
C TRP A 68 -14.49 19.77 17.59
N TYR A 69 -13.17 19.62 17.55
CA TYR A 69 -12.25 20.09 18.59
C TYR A 69 -11.08 20.92 18.04
N PRO A 70 -11.32 22.01 17.28
CA PRO A 70 -10.26 22.79 16.66
C PRO A 70 -9.35 23.52 17.67
N SER A 71 -9.78 23.65 18.93
CA SER A 71 -8.98 24.21 20.03
C SER A 71 -7.92 23.25 20.57
N GLN A 72 -7.98 21.96 20.24
CA GLN A 72 -7.04 20.94 20.73
C GLN A 72 -5.75 20.93 19.89
N THR A 73 -5.09 22.09 19.86
CA THR A 73 -3.96 22.40 18.97
C THR A 73 -2.70 21.55 19.18
N THR A 74 -2.59 20.83 20.30
CA THR A 74 -1.44 19.96 20.58
C THR A 74 -1.67 18.51 20.16
N ALA A 75 -2.90 18.12 19.81
CA ALA A 75 -3.28 16.72 19.63
C ALA A 75 -2.40 15.97 18.61
N ILE A 76 -2.09 16.59 17.46
CA ILE A 76 -1.21 15.97 16.44
C ILE A 76 0.19 15.70 17.00
N ALA A 77 0.77 16.66 17.73
CA ALA A 77 2.10 16.51 18.32
C ALA A 77 2.09 15.47 19.45
N ASP A 78 1.03 15.43 20.25
CA ASP A 78 0.87 14.48 21.34
C ASP A 78 0.68 13.05 20.82
N ILE A 79 -0.12 12.85 19.77
CA ILE A 79 -0.26 11.57 19.05
C ILE A 79 1.10 11.12 18.50
N ALA A 80 1.84 12.01 17.83
CA ALA A 80 3.17 11.70 17.31
C ALA A 80 4.17 11.34 18.43
N SER A 81 4.06 11.98 19.60
CA SER A 81 4.90 11.69 20.77
C SER A 81 4.67 10.28 21.34
N LYS A 82 3.51 9.67 21.06
CA LYS A 82 3.20 8.27 21.38
C LYS A 82 3.72 7.28 20.32
N GLY A 83 4.46 7.75 19.33
CA GLY A 83 5.16 6.92 18.34
C GLY A 83 4.38 6.70 17.05
N ALA A 84 3.17 7.25 16.91
CA ALA A 84 2.42 7.17 15.66
C ALA A 84 3.23 7.76 14.49
N ASN A 85 3.13 7.14 13.32
CA ASN A 85 3.74 7.64 12.09
C ASN A 85 2.75 8.38 11.17
N THR A 86 1.45 8.32 11.49
CA THR A 86 0.36 8.93 10.74
C THR A 86 -0.70 9.48 11.69
N VAL A 87 -1.33 10.58 11.31
CA VAL A 87 -2.57 11.07 11.94
C VAL A 87 -3.63 11.22 10.86
N ARG A 88 -4.81 10.63 11.08
CA ARG A 88 -6.00 10.87 10.26
C ARG A 88 -6.81 11.98 10.89
N VAL A 89 -6.99 13.09 10.18
CA VAL A 89 -7.54 14.34 10.72
C VAL A 89 -8.91 14.56 10.13
N VAL A 90 -9.91 14.54 11.01
CA VAL A 90 -11.33 14.75 10.70
C VAL A 90 -11.55 16.21 10.31
N LEU A 91 -11.99 16.46 9.08
CA LEU A 91 -12.38 17.77 8.58
C LEU A 91 -13.88 17.84 8.31
N SER A 92 -14.38 19.05 8.10
CA SER A 92 -15.73 19.23 7.58
C SER A 92 -15.75 20.06 6.30
N ASN A 93 -16.59 19.68 5.36
CA ASN A 93 -16.85 20.45 4.14
C ASN A 93 -17.88 21.57 4.33
N GLY A 94 -18.53 21.66 5.49
CA GLY A 94 -19.51 22.70 5.80
C GLY A 94 -20.97 22.30 5.67
N ASP A 95 -21.27 21.07 5.28
CA ASP A 95 -22.65 20.64 5.06
C ASP A 95 -23.35 20.18 6.33
N ARG A 96 -22.60 19.59 7.27
CA ARG A 96 -23.09 19.10 8.56
C ARG A 96 -22.43 19.82 9.73
N TRP A 97 -21.13 20.08 9.65
CA TRP A 97 -20.38 20.81 10.68
C TRP A 97 -19.75 22.09 10.15
N THR A 98 -18.99 22.79 11.01
CA THR A 98 -18.30 24.02 10.60
C THR A 98 -17.22 23.69 9.59
N ARG A 99 -17.30 24.30 8.40
CA ARG A 99 -16.34 24.07 7.31
C ARG A 99 -14.90 24.33 7.75
N THR A 100 -14.02 23.38 7.50
CA THR A 100 -12.58 23.59 7.57
C THR A 100 -12.12 24.45 6.39
N SER A 101 -11.51 25.59 6.65
CA SER A 101 -10.97 26.48 5.61
C SER A 101 -9.65 25.96 5.02
N THR A 102 -9.29 26.44 3.82
CA THR A 102 -8.01 26.12 3.16
C THR A 102 -6.79 26.48 4.01
N ALA A 103 -6.86 27.59 4.73
CA ALA A 103 -5.80 27.99 5.66
C ALA A 103 -5.64 26.99 6.81
N GLN A 104 -6.75 26.45 7.35
CA GLN A 104 -6.71 25.41 8.37
C GLN A 104 -6.17 24.09 7.81
N VAL A 105 -6.56 23.68 6.60
CA VAL A 105 -5.99 22.50 5.93
C VAL A 105 -4.47 22.63 5.80
N SER A 106 -3.98 23.77 5.31
CA SER A 106 -2.54 24.04 5.19
C SER A 106 -1.82 24.02 6.55
N ALA A 107 -2.44 24.61 7.58
CA ALA A 107 -1.89 24.61 8.94
C ALA A 107 -1.79 23.19 9.53
N LEU A 108 -2.81 22.34 9.33
CA LEU A 108 -2.82 20.95 9.80
C LEU A 108 -1.72 20.12 9.12
N ILE A 109 -1.53 20.26 7.81
CA ILE A 109 -0.41 19.62 7.10
C ILE A 109 0.93 20.10 7.68
N GLY A 110 1.06 21.41 7.96
CA GLY A 110 2.25 21.98 8.61
C GLY A 110 2.51 21.40 10.00
N GLN A 111 1.46 21.19 10.81
CA GLN A 111 1.56 20.55 12.13
C GLN A 111 2.01 19.08 12.01
N CYS A 112 1.44 18.31 11.09
CA CYS A 112 1.87 16.93 10.82
C CYS A 112 3.33 16.84 10.39
N LYS A 113 3.78 17.73 9.49
CA LYS A 113 5.19 17.80 9.06
C LYS A 113 6.13 18.15 10.22
N THR A 114 5.73 19.10 11.07
CA THR A 114 6.49 19.47 12.27
C THR A 114 6.59 18.31 13.25
N ALA A 115 5.49 17.59 13.45
CA ALA A 115 5.41 16.39 14.29
C ALA A 115 6.04 15.14 13.62
N LYS A 116 6.45 15.25 12.35
CA LYS A 116 7.04 14.18 11.53
C LYS A 116 6.13 12.95 11.38
N VAL A 117 4.87 13.20 11.10
CA VAL A 117 3.84 12.20 10.79
C VAL A 117 3.23 12.48 9.42
N ILE A 118 2.76 11.43 8.73
CA ILE A 118 1.96 11.58 7.52
C ILE A 118 0.56 12.05 7.89
N CYS A 119 0.00 12.98 7.12
CA CYS A 119 -1.32 13.54 7.33
C CYS A 119 -2.34 12.86 6.41
N VAL A 120 -3.21 12.01 6.95
CA VAL A 120 -4.40 11.57 6.21
C VAL A 120 -5.49 12.59 6.50
N LEU A 121 -5.99 13.30 5.51
CA LEU A 121 -7.05 14.30 5.68
C LEU A 121 -8.36 13.73 5.13
N GLU A 122 -9.45 13.86 5.87
CA GLU A 122 -10.74 13.26 5.51
C GLU A 122 -11.90 14.26 5.68
N VAL A 123 -12.91 14.21 4.81
CA VAL A 123 -14.17 14.97 4.96
C VAL A 123 -15.24 14.10 5.62
N HIS A 124 -15.71 14.51 6.79
CA HIS A 124 -16.57 13.66 7.61
C HIS A 124 -18.08 13.80 7.32
N ASP A 125 -18.51 14.87 6.66
CA ASP A 125 -19.93 15.20 6.47
C ASP A 125 -20.71 14.17 5.62
N THR A 126 -20.03 13.23 4.94
CA THR A 126 -20.67 12.17 4.12
C THR A 126 -21.09 10.94 4.93
N THR A 127 -20.68 10.86 6.19
CA THR A 127 -20.85 9.68 7.05
C THR A 127 -22.31 9.24 7.10
N GLY A 128 -22.59 8.05 6.56
CA GLY A 128 -23.92 7.44 6.57
C GLY A 128 -24.86 7.88 5.44
N TYR A 129 -24.37 8.52 4.37
CA TYR A 129 -25.21 8.98 3.25
C TYR A 129 -26.14 7.88 2.70
N GLY A 130 -27.37 8.27 2.35
CA GLY A 130 -28.44 7.36 1.97
C GLY A 130 -29.23 6.78 3.15
N GLU A 131 -28.73 6.93 4.39
CA GLU A 131 -29.42 6.53 5.63
C GLU A 131 -29.53 7.71 6.62
N ASP A 132 -28.44 8.42 6.89
CA ASP A 132 -28.46 9.65 7.69
C ASP A 132 -28.86 10.85 6.81
N ALA A 133 -29.97 11.50 7.16
CA ALA A 133 -30.51 12.64 6.41
C ALA A 133 -29.63 13.90 6.46
N ALA A 134 -28.71 13.99 7.43
CA ALA A 134 -27.75 15.09 7.53
C ALA A 134 -26.48 14.86 6.70
N ALA A 135 -26.29 13.66 6.14
CA ALA A 135 -25.10 13.32 5.39
C ALA A 135 -25.12 13.92 3.98
N THR A 136 -23.96 14.38 3.52
CA THR A 136 -23.76 14.95 2.19
C THR A 136 -23.27 13.91 1.19
N THR A 137 -23.20 14.29 -0.09
CA THR A 137 -22.76 13.39 -1.16
C THR A 137 -21.24 13.35 -1.28
N LEU A 138 -20.72 12.23 -1.81
CA LEU A 138 -19.31 12.10 -2.15
C LEU A 138 -18.83 13.14 -3.18
N ASP A 139 -19.69 13.60 -4.08
CA ASP A 139 -19.35 14.66 -5.04
C ASP A 139 -19.09 16.03 -4.36
N ARG A 140 -19.84 16.33 -3.28
CA ARG A 140 -19.63 17.54 -2.48
C ARG A 140 -18.36 17.47 -1.64
N ALA A 141 -18.02 16.29 -1.12
CA ALA A 141 -16.72 16.07 -0.50
C ALA A 141 -15.57 16.19 -1.52
N ALA A 142 -15.72 15.63 -2.72
CA ALA A 142 -14.73 15.82 -3.79
C ALA A 142 -14.59 17.30 -4.19
N GLN A 143 -15.70 18.07 -4.23
CA GLN A 143 -15.65 19.51 -4.48
C GLN A 143 -14.85 20.26 -3.41
N PHE A 144 -14.99 19.89 -2.13
CA PHE A 144 -14.19 20.47 -1.06
C PHE A 144 -12.70 20.34 -1.33
N TRP A 145 -12.22 19.19 -1.79
CA TRP A 145 -10.80 19.02 -2.12
C TRP A 145 -10.36 19.86 -3.31
N VAL A 146 -11.22 20.00 -4.34
CA VAL A 146 -10.96 20.90 -5.48
C VAL A 146 -10.84 22.35 -5.00
N ASP A 147 -11.75 22.81 -4.14
CA ASP A 147 -11.71 24.16 -3.56
C ASP A 147 -10.45 24.40 -2.71
N ASN A 148 -9.97 23.34 -2.04
CA ASN A 148 -8.81 23.37 -1.16
C ASN A 148 -7.50 22.93 -1.82
N LYS A 149 -7.47 22.77 -3.16
CA LYS A 149 -6.29 22.30 -3.92
C LYS A 149 -5.01 23.07 -3.58
N SER A 150 -5.12 24.38 -3.38
CA SER A 150 -3.95 25.22 -3.05
C SER A 150 -3.28 24.87 -1.72
N ALA A 151 -3.98 24.23 -0.78
CA ALA A 151 -3.35 23.70 0.44
C ALA A 151 -2.67 22.34 0.22
N LEU A 152 -3.07 21.60 -0.81
CA LEU A 152 -2.57 20.27 -1.15
C LEU A 152 -1.34 20.34 -2.07
N ASP A 153 -1.27 21.32 -2.96
CA ASP A 153 -0.19 21.41 -3.96
C ASP A 153 1.21 21.32 -3.33
N GLY A 154 2.01 20.37 -3.80
CA GLY A 154 3.36 20.11 -3.30
C GLY A 154 3.43 19.35 -1.98
N GLN A 155 2.29 18.84 -1.47
CA GLN A 155 2.21 18.06 -0.23
C GLN A 155 2.08 16.55 -0.48
N GLU A 156 2.30 16.06 -1.70
CA GLU A 156 2.09 14.65 -2.09
C GLU A 156 2.98 13.68 -1.29
N LYS A 157 4.12 14.14 -0.76
CA LYS A 157 5.02 13.35 0.12
C LYS A 157 4.55 13.27 1.58
N TYR A 158 3.64 14.16 1.99
CA TYR A 158 3.31 14.39 3.39
C TYR A 158 1.83 14.14 3.69
N ALA A 159 0.97 14.19 2.66
CA ALA A 159 -0.46 14.10 2.81
C ALA A 159 -1.08 13.01 1.92
N VAL A 160 -2.08 12.34 2.47
CA VAL A 160 -3.01 11.45 1.76
C VAL A 160 -4.39 12.08 1.84
N VAL A 161 -5.12 12.08 0.73
CA VAL A 161 -6.49 12.63 0.67
C VAL A 161 -7.46 11.47 0.79
N ASN A 162 -8.05 11.28 1.97
CA ASN A 162 -9.19 10.40 2.15
C ASN A 162 -10.43 11.16 1.67
N ILE A 163 -11.01 10.74 0.53
CA ILE A 163 -11.97 11.58 -0.18
C ILE A 163 -13.15 11.97 0.72
N ALA A 164 -13.71 11.01 1.45
CA ALA A 164 -14.74 11.27 2.45
C ALA A 164 -14.91 10.07 3.39
N ASN A 165 -15.27 10.34 4.65
CA ASN A 165 -15.58 9.33 5.65
C ASN A 165 -16.85 8.57 5.29
N GLU A 166 -16.78 7.24 5.31
CA GLU A 166 -17.94 6.34 5.30
C GLU A 166 -19.10 6.81 4.41
N PRO A 167 -18.86 7.02 3.10
CA PRO A 167 -19.71 7.88 2.27
C PRO A 167 -21.03 7.22 1.86
N TRP A 168 -21.40 6.12 2.50
CA TRP A 168 -22.69 5.46 2.37
C TRP A 168 -23.05 4.69 3.65
N GLY A 169 -24.29 4.83 4.09
CA GLY A 169 -24.91 3.97 5.11
C GLY A 169 -25.38 2.63 4.52
N ASN A 170 -26.43 2.06 5.11
CA ASN A 170 -26.99 0.75 4.74
C ASN A 170 -28.06 0.81 3.64
N SER A 171 -28.43 2.00 3.20
CA SER A 171 -29.44 2.20 2.16
C SER A 171 -28.82 2.83 0.91
N GLY A 172 -29.08 2.23 -0.26
CA GLY A 172 -28.57 2.69 -1.55
C GLY A 172 -27.07 2.46 -1.78
N TYR A 173 -26.39 1.70 -0.90
CA TYR A 173 -24.93 1.51 -0.92
C TYR A 173 -24.36 0.96 -2.23
N THR A 174 -25.16 0.28 -3.05
CA THR A 174 -24.73 -0.22 -4.36
C THR A 174 -24.30 0.89 -5.31
N ALA A 175 -24.75 2.14 -5.08
CA ALA A 175 -24.30 3.31 -5.84
C ALA A 175 -22.89 3.80 -5.47
N TRP A 176 -22.30 3.32 -4.37
CA TRP A 176 -20.96 3.67 -3.90
C TRP A 176 -19.89 3.52 -4.99
N THR A 177 -19.94 2.43 -5.77
CA THR A 177 -18.92 2.15 -6.80
C THR A 177 -18.86 3.23 -7.86
N ALA A 178 -20.01 3.66 -8.39
CA ALA A 178 -20.06 4.68 -9.43
C ALA A 178 -19.71 6.07 -8.86
N ALA A 179 -20.22 6.40 -7.67
CA ALA A 179 -19.92 7.66 -7.01
C ALA A 179 -18.43 7.83 -6.71
N THR A 180 -17.78 6.77 -6.23
CA THR A 180 -16.35 6.78 -5.90
C THR A 180 -15.48 6.97 -7.14
N LYS A 181 -15.80 6.27 -8.25
CA LYS A 181 -15.10 6.48 -9.54
C LYS A 181 -15.23 7.92 -10.03
N ASN A 182 -16.42 8.50 -9.93
CA ASN A 182 -16.66 9.89 -10.33
C ASN A 182 -15.89 10.88 -9.46
N ALA A 183 -15.83 10.65 -8.15
CA ALA A 183 -15.07 11.48 -7.23
C ALA A 183 -13.56 11.43 -7.52
N ILE A 184 -13.00 10.23 -7.73
CA ILE A 184 -11.60 10.05 -8.16
C ILE A 184 -11.35 10.84 -9.45
N ALA A 185 -12.18 10.64 -10.49
CA ALA A 185 -12.03 11.34 -11.76
C ALA A 185 -12.08 12.87 -11.59
N LYS A 186 -12.98 13.39 -10.75
CA LYS A 186 -13.09 14.82 -10.43
C LYS A 186 -11.80 15.36 -9.81
N LEU A 187 -11.22 14.65 -8.83
CA LEU A 187 -9.97 15.06 -8.19
C LEU A 187 -8.78 15.03 -9.17
N ARG A 188 -8.66 13.97 -9.98
CA ARG A 188 -7.61 13.87 -10.99
C ARG A 188 -7.72 14.95 -12.07
N ASN A 189 -8.93 15.24 -12.56
CA ASN A 189 -9.20 16.31 -13.51
C ASN A 189 -8.88 17.70 -12.95
N ALA A 190 -8.99 17.87 -11.63
CA ALA A 190 -8.57 19.09 -10.95
C ALA A 190 -7.05 19.18 -10.72
N GLY A 191 -6.27 18.16 -11.08
CA GLY A 191 -4.82 18.11 -10.90
C GLY A 191 -4.38 17.75 -9.48
N ILE A 192 -5.20 17.00 -8.73
CA ILE A 192 -4.83 16.47 -7.40
C ILE A 192 -4.24 15.07 -7.61
N HIS A 193 -2.92 14.95 -7.51
CA HIS A 193 -2.15 13.71 -7.76
C HIS A 193 -1.68 13.01 -6.48
N HIS A 194 -2.28 13.36 -5.34
CA HIS A 194 -2.00 12.70 -4.05
C HIS A 194 -2.42 11.23 -4.10
N ALA A 195 -1.86 10.40 -3.21
CA ALA A 195 -2.52 9.14 -2.89
C ALA A 195 -3.94 9.45 -2.38
N LEU A 196 -4.93 8.83 -3.01
CA LEU A 196 -6.33 8.96 -2.62
C LEU A 196 -6.71 7.78 -1.75
N MET A 197 -7.34 8.02 -0.60
CA MET A 197 -7.93 6.98 0.24
C MET A 197 -9.45 6.99 0.09
N VAL A 198 -10.07 5.82 -0.08
CA VAL A 198 -11.52 5.67 -0.26
C VAL A 198 -12.08 4.67 0.74
N ASP A 199 -13.08 5.11 1.50
CA ASP A 199 -13.72 4.30 2.54
C ASP A 199 -14.85 3.47 1.93
N GLY A 200 -15.11 2.30 2.52
CA GLY A 200 -16.21 1.43 2.12
C GLY A 200 -17.59 2.02 2.42
N PRO A 201 -18.66 1.49 1.79
CA PRO A 201 -20.02 1.79 2.19
C PRO A 201 -20.38 1.03 3.47
N ASN A 202 -21.66 1.11 3.88
CA ASN A 202 -22.16 0.50 5.10
C ASN A 202 -21.44 1.02 6.34
N TRP A 203 -21.33 2.35 6.47
CA TRP A 203 -20.61 2.99 7.57
C TRP A 203 -19.15 2.53 7.62
N GLY A 204 -18.50 2.42 6.45
CA GLY A 204 -17.11 1.95 6.33
C GLY A 204 -16.89 0.46 6.58
N GLN A 205 -17.87 -0.26 7.16
CA GLN A 205 -17.70 -1.67 7.54
C GLN A 205 -17.86 -2.64 6.37
N ASP A 206 -18.42 -2.19 5.24
CA ASP A 206 -18.61 -2.98 4.02
C ASP A 206 -19.20 -4.38 4.29
N TRP A 207 -20.20 -4.49 5.20
CA TRP A 207 -20.80 -5.78 5.52
C TRP A 207 -21.41 -6.47 4.30
N SER A 208 -21.79 -5.67 3.29
CA SER A 208 -22.32 -6.14 2.01
C SER A 208 -21.25 -6.72 1.07
N GLY A 209 -19.97 -6.44 1.30
CA GLY A 209 -18.87 -6.76 0.38
C GLY A 209 -18.84 -5.90 -0.88
N THR A 210 -19.59 -4.79 -0.93
CA THR A 210 -19.67 -3.93 -2.11
C THR A 210 -18.33 -3.34 -2.48
N MET A 211 -17.58 -2.79 -1.52
CA MET A 211 -16.23 -2.28 -1.77
C MET A 211 -15.31 -3.45 -2.15
N ARG A 212 -15.29 -4.53 -1.37
CA ARG A 212 -14.47 -5.72 -1.62
C ARG A 212 -14.60 -6.22 -3.07
N ASP A 213 -15.83 -6.41 -3.53
CA ASP A 213 -16.11 -7.04 -4.82
C ASP A 213 -15.87 -6.06 -6.01
N ASN A 214 -15.86 -4.74 -5.76
CA ASN A 214 -15.70 -3.73 -6.80
C ASN A 214 -14.37 -2.98 -6.75
N ALA A 215 -13.52 -3.20 -5.74
CA ALA A 215 -12.28 -2.47 -5.51
C ALA A 215 -11.35 -2.46 -6.73
N ALA A 216 -11.15 -3.60 -7.38
CA ALA A 216 -10.34 -3.68 -8.59
C ALA A 216 -10.83 -2.72 -9.70
N SER A 217 -12.15 -2.60 -9.85
CA SER A 217 -12.75 -1.70 -10.85
C SER A 217 -12.63 -0.22 -10.47
N VAL A 218 -12.64 0.10 -9.18
CA VAL A 218 -12.43 1.47 -8.66
C VAL A 218 -10.98 1.87 -8.81
N PHE A 219 -10.04 1.00 -8.44
CA PHE A 219 -8.61 1.19 -8.65
C PHE A 219 -8.31 1.38 -10.14
N ALA A 220 -8.94 0.58 -11.00
CA ALA A 220 -8.81 0.67 -12.45
C ALA A 220 -9.42 1.95 -13.06
N ALA A 221 -10.24 2.69 -12.33
CA ALA A 221 -10.78 3.98 -12.77
C ALA A 221 -9.86 5.16 -12.45
N ASP A 222 -8.91 4.99 -11.52
CA ASP A 222 -7.91 6.02 -11.21
C ASP A 222 -6.80 6.03 -12.28
N PRO A 223 -6.69 7.07 -13.13
CA PRO A 223 -5.62 7.15 -14.13
C PRO A 223 -4.22 7.13 -13.52
N ASP A 224 -4.06 7.60 -12.27
CA ASP A 224 -2.77 7.61 -11.57
C ASP A 224 -2.45 6.25 -10.92
N ARG A 225 -3.43 5.32 -10.87
CA ARG A 225 -3.33 4.03 -10.15
C ARG A 225 -2.84 4.21 -8.71
N ASN A 226 -3.23 5.32 -8.07
CA ASN A 226 -2.77 5.74 -6.76
C ASN A 226 -3.93 5.92 -5.78
N THR A 227 -4.75 4.87 -5.67
CA THR A 227 -5.91 4.78 -4.78
C THR A 227 -5.69 3.69 -3.74
N ILE A 228 -5.95 4.00 -2.47
CA ILE A 228 -5.83 3.15 -1.28
C ILE A 228 -7.24 2.90 -0.76
N PHE A 229 -7.60 1.64 -0.52
CA PHE A 229 -8.88 1.30 0.10
C PHE A 229 -8.78 1.39 1.62
N SER A 230 -9.88 1.79 2.27
CA SER A 230 -9.97 1.90 3.72
C SER A 230 -11.20 1.16 4.22
N ILE A 231 -10.97 0.21 5.13
CA ILE A 231 -12.03 -0.51 5.84
C ILE A 231 -12.10 -0.04 7.28
N HIS A 232 -13.32 0.16 7.80
CA HIS A 232 -13.54 0.51 9.19
C HIS A 232 -14.04 -0.73 9.92
N MET A 233 -13.24 -1.24 10.88
CA MET A 233 -13.50 -2.53 11.51
C MET A 233 -14.09 -2.33 12.91
N TYR A 234 -15.42 -2.32 12.98
CA TYR A 234 -16.19 -2.31 14.23
C TYR A 234 -16.93 -3.65 14.42
N GLY A 235 -18.19 -3.66 14.88
CA GLY A 235 -18.90 -4.86 15.32
C GLY A 235 -19.07 -5.95 14.25
N VAL A 236 -18.98 -5.61 12.96
CA VAL A 236 -18.98 -6.61 11.88
C VAL A 236 -17.80 -7.57 12.01
N TYR A 237 -16.63 -7.08 12.43
CA TYR A 237 -15.35 -7.79 12.45
C TYR A 237 -14.99 -8.33 13.84
N ASN A 238 -15.96 -8.99 14.46
CA ASN A 238 -15.88 -9.52 15.82
C ASN A 238 -15.19 -10.90 15.95
N THR A 239 -14.52 -11.38 14.90
CA THR A 239 -13.74 -12.62 14.96
C THR A 239 -12.51 -12.54 14.06
N ALA A 240 -11.44 -13.22 14.48
CA ALA A 240 -10.22 -13.34 13.69
C ALA A 240 -10.44 -13.86 12.25
N ALA A 241 -11.38 -14.79 12.04
CA ALA A 241 -11.69 -15.30 10.72
C ALA A 241 -12.23 -14.21 9.79
N LYS A 242 -13.20 -13.40 10.25
CA LYS A 242 -13.76 -12.30 9.45
C LYS A 242 -12.70 -11.24 9.11
N VAL A 243 -11.86 -10.89 10.09
CA VAL A 243 -10.74 -9.96 9.90
C VAL A 243 -9.77 -10.49 8.84
N GLN A 244 -9.34 -11.75 8.99
CA GLN A 244 -8.38 -12.36 8.08
C GLN A 244 -8.95 -12.52 6.68
N ASP A 245 -10.16 -13.02 6.52
CA ASP A 245 -10.80 -13.23 5.22
C ASP A 245 -10.92 -11.92 4.44
N TYR A 246 -11.38 -10.85 5.11
CA TYR A 246 -11.54 -9.55 4.46
C TYR A 246 -10.19 -8.97 4.04
N LEU A 247 -9.20 -8.88 4.95
CA LEU A 247 -7.89 -8.32 4.62
C LEU A 247 -7.12 -9.18 3.61
N ASN A 248 -7.24 -10.51 3.69
CA ASN A 248 -6.60 -11.42 2.74
C ASN A 248 -7.17 -11.28 1.34
N SER A 249 -8.46 -10.98 1.19
CA SER A 249 -9.07 -10.76 -0.13
C SER A 249 -8.39 -9.63 -0.92
N TYR A 250 -8.04 -8.52 -0.26
CA TYR A 250 -7.31 -7.40 -0.87
C TYR A 250 -5.87 -7.75 -1.18
N THR A 251 -5.14 -8.35 -0.22
CA THR A 251 -3.73 -8.71 -0.44
C THR A 251 -3.56 -9.75 -1.55
N SER A 252 -4.50 -10.69 -1.67
CA SER A 252 -4.50 -11.72 -2.72
C SER A 252 -4.81 -11.12 -4.10
N ALA A 253 -5.65 -10.07 -4.13
CA ALA A 253 -5.93 -9.29 -5.33
C ALA A 253 -4.87 -8.22 -5.64
N GLN A 254 -3.79 -8.13 -4.85
CA GLN A 254 -2.77 -7.07 -4.95
C GLN A 254 -3.36 -5.64 -4.93
N LEU A 255 -4.39 -5.43 -4.11
CA LEU A 255 -5.00 -4.11 -3.89
C LEU A 255 -4.55 -3.53 -2.54
N PRO A 256 -4.20 -2.23 -2.49
CA PRO A 256 -3.77 -1.59 -1.25
C PRO A 256 -4.95 -1.37 -0.30
N ILE A 257 -4.82 -1.84 0.93
CA ILE A 257 -5.81 -1.60 1.98
C ILE A 257 -5.18 -1.12 3.29
N VAL A 258 -5.94 -0.32 4.03
CA VAL A 258 -5.67 0.16 5.39
C VAL A 258 -6.92 -0.09 6.23
N VAL A 259 -6.75 -0.46 7.50
CA VAL A 259 -7.83 -0.38 8.48
C VAL A 259 -7.91 1.07 8.96
N GLY A 260 -8.76 1.88 8.32
CA GLY A 260 -8.81 3.33 8.52
C GLY A 260 -9.39 3.76 9.87
N GLU A 261 -10.21 2.89 10.44
CA GLU A 261 -10.75 3.01 11.78
C GLU A 261 -10.98 1.62 12.38
N PHE A 262 -10.83 1.52 13.70
CA PHE A 262 -11.28 0.39 14.49
C PHE A 262 -11.26 0.77 15.98
N GLY A 263 -12.03 0.05 16.78
CA GLY A 263 -12.07 0.14 18.24
C GLY A 263 -11.89 -1.23 18.89
N ALA A 264 -11.94 -1.27 20.23
CA ALA A 264 -11.94 -2.50 21.03
C ALA A 264 -13.30 -2.80 21.69
N GLN A 265 -14.32 -2.03 21.32
CA GLN A 265 -15.71 -2.20 21.72
C GLN A 265 -16.55 -1.34 20.76
N HIS A 266 -17.77 -1.76 20.44
CA HIS A 266 -18.72 -0.91 19.71
C HIS A 266 -20.18 -1.29 20.02
N SER A 267 -21.13 -0.39 19.72
CA SER A 267 -22.55 -0.64 20.03
C SER A 267 -23.18 -1.73 19.14
N ASP A 268 -22.58 -2.01 17.99
CA ASP A 268 -23.01 -3.03 17.03
C ASP A 268 -22.23 -4.36 17.15
N GLY A 269 -21.29 -4.46 18.09
CA GLY A 269 -20.53 -5.67 18.37
C GLY A 269 -19.19 -5.42 19.06
N ASP A 270 -18.49 -6.50 19.39
CA ASP A 270 -17.16 -6.48 20.01
C ASP A 270 -16.09 -6.75 18.94
N PRO A 271 -15.43 -5.72 18.36
CA PRO A 271 -14.45 -5.92 17.30
C PRO A 271 -13.25 -6.71 17.83
N ASP A 272 -12.71 -7.64 17.05
CA ASP A 272 -11.53 -8.42 17.44
C ASP A 272 -10.25 -7.61 17.16
N GLU A 273 -9.95 -6.61 18.00
CA GLU A 273 -8.84 -5.68 17.85
C GLU A 273 -7.48 -6.38 17.87
N ASP A 274 -7.38 -7.47 18.63
CA ASP A 274 -6.20 -8.34 18.67
C ASP A 274 -5.94 -8.96 17.29
N ALA A 275 -6.96 -9.55 16.67
CA ALA A 275 -6.83 -10.12 15.33
C ALA A 275 -6.60 -9.04 14.27
N ILE A 276 -7.23 -7.86 14.39
CA ILE A 276 -7.03 -6.72 13.47
C ILE A 276 -5.55 -6.33 13.47
N MET A 277 -4.98 -6.05 14.64
CA MET A 277 -3.60 -5.58 14.77
C MET A 277 -2.59 -6.68 14.39
N ALA A 278 -2.84 -7.94 14.77
CA ALA A 278 -1.98 -9.07 14.42
C ALA A 278 -1.99 -9.36 12.91
N THR A 279 -3.16 -9.39 12.29
CA THR A 279 -3.31 -9.64 10.84
C THR A 279 -2.70 -8.49 10.05
N ALA A 280 -2.97 -7.23 10.45
CA ALA A 280 -2.40 -6.06 9.80
C ALA A 280 -0.86 -6.06 9.88
N GLN A 281 -0.29 -6.45 11.02
CA GLN A 281 1.15 -6.59 11.17
C GLN A 281 1.72 -7.71 10.29
N ALA A 282 1.14 -8.92 10.34
CA ALA A 282 1.61 -10.08 9.58
C ALA A 282 1.55 -9.86 8.07
N ARG A 283 0.56 -9.09 7.60
CA ARG A 283 0.36 -8.80 6.18
C ARG A 283 0.99 -7.49 5.73
N GLY A 284 1.56 -6.68 6.63
CA GLY A 284 2.10 -5.36 6.30
C GLY A 284 1.04 -4.37 5.80
N ILE A 285 -0.15 -4.44 6.38
CA ILE A 285 -1.31 -3.56 6.15
C ILE A 285 -1.28 -2.45 7.20
N GLY A 286 -1.70 -1.24 6.82
CA GLY A 286 -1.77 -0.09 7.72
C GLY A 286 -2.98 -0.15 8.66
N TYR A 287 -2.91 0.51 9.82
CA TYR A 287 -4.07 0.72 10.69
C TYR A 287 -4.06 2.08 11.40
N LEU A 288 -5.25 2.57 11.73
CA LEU A 288 -5.51 3.83 12.42
C LEU A 288 -6.57 3.61 13.52
N GLY A 289 -6.19 3.79 14.80
CA GLY A 289 -7.12 3.60 15.91
C GLY A 289 -8.12 4.77 16.02
N TRP A 290 -9.40 4.46 16.25
CA TRP A 290 -10.42 5.45 16.58
C TRP A 290 -10.63 5.51 18.10
N SER A 291 -10.54 6.67 18.75
CA SER A 291 -9.87 7.90 18.28
C SER A 291 -9.14 8.57 19.44
N TRP A 292 -8.35 9.63 19.18
CA TRP A 292 -7.48 10.24 20.19
C TRP A 292 -8.25 10.58 21.49
N SER A 293 -9.28 11.42 21.39
CA SER A 293 -10.21 11.73 22.47
C SER A 293 -11.40 12.53 21.92
N GLY A 294 -12.44 12.70 22.73
CA GLY A 294 -13.58 13.58 22.45
C GLY A 294 -14.77 12.85 21.85
N ASN A 295 -14.81 11.51 21.90
CA ASN A 295 -16.02 10.77 21.61
C ASN A 295 -17.12 11.16 22.61
N GLY A 296 -18.37 11.09 22.15
CA GLY A 296 -19.55 11.38 22.94
C GLY A 296 -20.76 10.62 22.40
N GLY A 297 -21.86 10.61 23.14
CA GLY A 297 -23.10 9.97 22.69
C GLY A 297 -23.13 8.46 22.90
N GLY A 298 -22.37 7.95 23.88
CA GLY A 298 -22.37 6.53 24.26
C GLY A 298 -21.24 5.71 23.62
N VAL A 299 -20.30 6.35 22.94
CA VAL A 299 -19.09 5.73 22.35
C VAL A 299 -17.80 6.24 22.99
N GLU A 300 -17.88 6.81 24.19
CA GLU A 300 -16.73 7.36 24.94
C GLU A 300 -15.66 6.30 25.24
N TYR A 301 -16.02 5.02 25.24
CA TYR A 301 -15.07 3.90 25.39
C TYR A 301 -14.04 3.81 24.24
N LEU A 302 -14.26 4.51 23.12
CA LEU A 302 -13.31 4.59 22.00
C LEU A 302 -12.21 5.64 22.21
N ASP A 303 -12.28 6.49 23.24
CA ASP A 303 -11.21 7.44 23.53
C ASP A 303 -9.92 6.68 23.87
N LEU A 304 -8.82 7.01 23.18
CA LEU A 304 -7.49 6.47 23.48
C LEU A 304 -6.86 7.18 24.68
N VAL A 305 -7.15 8.46 24.88
CA VAL A 305 -6.78 9.21 26.07
C VAL A 305 -7.97 9.93 26.68
N ASN A 306 -7.95 10.11 28.00
CA ASN A 306 -8.97 10.89 28.68
C ASN A 306 -8.73 12.40 28.43
N ASN A 307 -9.78 13.11 27.99
CA ASN A 307 -9.80 14.59 27.91
C ASN A 307 -8.60 15.19 27.17
N PHE A 308 -8.17 14.58 26.06
CA PHE A 308 -7.00 15.00 25.28
C PHE A 308 -5.66 14.98 26.05
N ASP A 309 -5.59 14.42 27.26
CA ASP A 309 -4.35 14.33 28.04
C ASP A 309 -3.54 13.10 27.63
N ARG A 310 -2.46 13.33 26.89
CA ARG A 310 -1.54 12.28 26.43
C ARG A 310 -0.99 11.38 27.55
N ASN A 311 -0.94 11.86 28.80
CA ASN A 311 -0.42 11.09 29.92
C ASN A 311 -1.48 10.21 30.60
N SER A 312 -2.74 10.34 30.18
CA SER A 312 -3.90 9.63 30.73
C SER A 312 -4.51 8.69 29.70
N LEU A 313 -3.79 7.61 29.38
CA LEU A 313 -4.30 6.56 28.49
C LEU A 313 -5.51 5.85 29.11
N THR A 314 -6.52 5.57 28.30
CA THR A 314 -7.62 4.66 28.67
C THR A 314 -7.15 3.20 28.56
N THR A 315 -8.02 2.24 28.93
CA THR A 315 -7.74 0.81 28.68
C THR A 315 -7.50 0.54 27.20
N TRP A 316 -8.37 1.10 26.34
CA TRP A 316 -8.21 0.99 24.89
C TRP A 316 -6.91 1.64 24.41
N GLY A 317 -6.61 2.86 24.85
CA GLY A 317 -5.36 3.54 24.54
C GLY A 317 -4.13 2.73 24.92
N ASN A 318 -4.12 2.16 26.13
CA ASN A 318 -3.00 1.35 26.58
C ASN A 318 -2.83 0.08 25.72
N ARG A 319 -3.93 -0.60 25.38
CA ARG A 319 -3.90 -1.74 24.46
C ARG A 319 -3.36 -1.34 23.09
N PHE A 320 -3.84 -0.24 22.53
CA PHE A 320 -3.50 0.23 21.19
C PHE A 320 -2.03 0.68 21.07
N PHE A 321 -1.53 1.46 22.03
CA PHE A 321 -0.17 1.98 21.98
C PHE A 321 0.88 0.98 22.47
N ASN A 322 0.63 0.33 23.62
CA ASN A 322 1.63 -0.43 24.36
C ASN A 322 1.45 -1.96 24.25
N GLY A 323 0.29 -2.42 23.77
CA GLY A 323 0.02 -3.84 23.61
C GLY A 323 0.75 -4.49 22.43
N ALA A 324 0.58 -5.81 22.31
CA ALA A 324 1.14 -6.58 21.19
C ALA A 324 0.65 -6.01 19.85
N ASN A 325 1.56 -5.97 18.86
CA ASN A 325 1.33 -5.37 17.54
C ASN A 325 0.92 -3.88 17.58
N GLY A 326 1.04 -3.22 18.73
CA GLY A 326 0.70 -1.81 18.94
C GLY A 326 1.67 -0.83 18.30
N ILE A 327 1.33 0.46 18.43
CA ILE A 327 2.09 1.56 17.85
C ILE A 327 3.56 1.53 18.30
N ALA A 328 3.83 1.40 19.60
CA ALA A 328 5.20 1.43 20.12
C ALA A 328 6.07 0.29 19.58
N ALA A 329 5.45 -0.87 19.29
CA ALA A 329 6.15 -2.05 18.80
C ALA A 329 6.37 -2.05 17.28
N THR A 330 5.52 -1.35 16.51
CA THR A 330 5.43 -1.57 15.06
C THR A 330 5.56 -0.32 14.20
N ALA A 331 5.33 0.87 14.76
CA ALA A 331 5.36 2.11 14.01
C ALA A 331 6.80 2.48 13.59
N LYS A 332 6.95 2.81 12.30
CA LYS A 332 8.18 3.34 11.73
C LYS A 332 7.88 4.70 11.11
N ARG A 333 8.64 5.72 11.51
CA ARG A 333 8.51 7.06 10.94
C ARG A 333 8.79 7.02 9.43
N ALA A 334 8.00 7.77 8.67
CA ALA A 334 8.20 7.96 7.24
C ALA A 334 9.62 8.48 6.94
N THR A 335 10.30 7.88 5.98
CA THR A 335 11.67 8.19 5.58
C THR A 335 11.82 9.60 5.01
N VAL A 336 10.75 10.21 4.50
CA VAL A 336 10.70 11.64 4.14
C VAL A 336 11.13 12.55 5.30
N TYR A 337 10.94 12.13 6.56
CA TYR A 337 11.30 12.90 7.75
C TYR A 337 12.62 12.51 8.41
N THR A 338 13.24 11.41 7.98
CA THR A 338 14.49 10.90 8.56
C THR A 338 15.69 11.08 7.64
N GLY A 339 15.47 11.50 6.38
CA GLY A 339 16.54 11.64 5.39
C GLY A 339 17.21 10.31 5.03
N GLY A 340 16.59 9.19 5.41
CA GLY A 340 17.12 7.85 5.19
C GLY A 340 17.10 7.50 3.70
N THR A 341 18.24 7.03 3.20
CA THR A 341 18.27 6.16 2.02
C THR A 341 17.30 5.00 2.23
N PRO A 342 16.54 4.58 1.20
CA PRO A 342 15.52 3.55 1.34
C PRO A 342 16.09 2.32 2.04
N THR A 343 15.47 1.93 3.15
CA THR A 343 15.77 0.63 3.74
C THR A 343 15.09 -0.39 2.84
N PRO A 344 15.83 -1.33 2.20
CA PRO A 344 15.22 -2.35 1.37
C PRO A 344 14.17 -3.07 2.21
N THR A 345 12.90 -2.95 1.81
CA THR A 345 11.85 -3.72 2.46
C THR A 345 11.99 -5.14 1.93
N PRO A 346 12.10 -6.18 2.78
CA PRO A 346 12.16 -7.54 2.30
C PRO A 346 10.84 -7.84 1.58
N SER A 347 10.93 -7.97 0.25
CA SER A 347 9.85 -8.46 -0.57
C SER A 347 9.46 -9.86 -0.08
N PRO A 348 8.18 -10.20 0.07
CA PRO A 348 7.79 -11.54 0.46
C PRO A 348 8.17 -12.50 -0.69
N SER A 349 9.16 -13.35 -0.42
CA SER A 349 9.58 -14.55 -1.17
C SER A 349 10.92 -14.58 -1.93
N ALA A 350 11.91 -13.77 -1.59
CA ALA A 350 13.30 -14.08 -1.97
C ALA A 350 14.08 -14.56 -0.74
N GLY A 351 14.22 -15.88 -0.60
CA GLY A 351 15.11 -16.45 0.41
C GLY A 351 16.55 -15.95 0.24
N THR A 352 17.38 -16.16 1.25
CA THR A 352 18.82 -15.93 1.13
C THR A 352 19.46 -17.18 0.52
N ALA A 353 20.25 -17.01 -0.53
CA ALA A 353 21.06 -18.08 -1.08
C ALA A 353 22.10 -18.55 -0.05
N PRO A 354 22.54 -19.82 -0.12
CA PRO A 354 23.48 -20.40 0.86
C PRO A 354 24.84 -19.71 0.94
N ASN A 355 25.21 -18.92 -0.08
CA ASN A 355 26.41 -18.06 -0.06
C ASN A 355 26.19 -16.71 0.66
N GLY A 356 25.01 -16.47 1.26
CA GLY A 356 24.69 -15.28 2.04
C GLY A 356 24.09 -14.11 1.26
N TYR A 357 23.91 -14.24 -0.06
CA TYR A 357 23.31 -13.20 -0.91
C TYR A 357 21.81 -13.43 -1.12
N PRO A 358 20.98 -12.39 -1.31
CA PRO A 358 19.55 -12.56 -1.60
C PRO A 358 19.34 -13.25 -2.95
N TYR A 359 18.26 -14.04 -3.10
CA TYR A 359 17.85 -14.49 -4.44
C TYR A 359 17.32 -13.34 -5.29
N CYS A 360 17.58 -13.36 -6.59
CA CYS A 360 16.98 -12.45 -7.55
C CYS A 360 15.48 -12.71 -7.67
N ALA A 361 14.69 -11.65 -7.85
CA ALA A 361 13.26 -11.72 -8.13
C ALA A 361 12.98 -12.31 -9.52
N SER A 362 13.92 -12.19 -10.46
CA SER A 362 13.82 -12.77 -11.80
C SER A 362 15.13 -13.41 -12.27
N ALA A 363 15.03 -14.51 -13.00
CA ALA A 363 16.17 -15.09 -13.72
C ALA A 363 16.63 -14.22 -14.90
N SER A 364 15.82 -13.26 -15.36
CA SER A 364 16.21 -12.29 -16.40
C SER A 364 17.27 -11.30 -15.94
N SER A 365 17.58 -11.28 -14.64
CA SER A 365 18.55 -10.36 -14.03
C SER A 365 20.00 -10.85 -14.16
N ASP A 366 20.22 -12.01 -14.77
CA ASP A 366 21.51 -12.62 -15.13
C ASP A 366 21.62 -12.73 -16.67
N PRO A 367 21.90 -11.62 -17.40
CA PRO A 367 21.93 -11.61 -18.85
C PRO A 367 23.12 -12.38 -19.44
N ASP A 368 24.17 -12.60 -18.64
CA ASP A 368 25.42 -13.27 -19.01
C ASP A 368 25.50 -14.73 -18.55
N GLY A 369 24.53 -15.22 -17.78
CA GLY A 369 24.35 -16.62 -17.42
C GLY A 369 25.41 -17.14 -16.44
N ASP A 370 25.95 -16.27 -15.59
CA ASP A 370 26.98 -16.60 -14.61
C ASP A 370 26.40 -16.98 -13.24
N GLY A 371 25.08 -16.88 -13.09
CA GLY A 371 24.31 -17.17 -11.88
C GLY A 371 24.10 -15.98 -10.96
N TRP A 372 24.68 -14.82 -11.25
CA TRP A 372 24.51 -13.59 -10.50
C TRP A 372 23.62 -12.60 -11.24
N GLY A 373 22.80 -11.88 -10.48
CA GLY A 373 22.06 -10.74 -11.00
C GLY A 373 22.29 -9.49 -10.18
N TRP A 374 21.81 -8.37 -10.73
CA TRP A 374 21.84 -7.07 -10.04
C TRP A 374 20.43 -6.50 -9.91
N GLU A 375 19.92 -6.50 -8.69
CA GLU A 375 18.59 -5.98 -8.35
C GLU A 375 18.66 -5.17 -7.06
N ASN A 376 17.82 -4.14 -6.91
CA ASN A 376 17.74 -3.34 -5.69
C ASN A 376 19.11 -2.76 -5.22
N SER A 377 19.98 -2.41 -6.17
CA SER A 377 21.35 -1.91 -5.92
C SER A 377 22.27 -2.87 -5.16
N ALA A 378 22.01 -4.18 -5.24
CA ALA A 378 22.86 -5.22 -4.67
C ALA A 378 22.98 -6.43 -5.61
N SER A 379 24.06 -7.19 -5.45
CA SER A 379 24.18 -8.50 -6.08
C SER A 379 23.15 -9.46 -5.50
N CYS A 380 22.46 -10.18 -6.37
CA CYS A 380 21.54 -11.25 -6.03
C CYS A 380 21.94 -12.53 -6.75
N VAL A 381 21.51 -13.68 -6.24
CA VAL A 381 21.77 -15.00 -6.82
C VAL A 381 20.55 -15.44 -7.61
N VAL A 382 20.72 -15.92 -8.84
CA VAL A 382 19.61 -16.55 -9.58
C VAL A 382 19.42 -17.97 -9.07
N ARG A 383 18.19 -18.32 -8.65
CA ARG A 383 17.87 -19.69 -8.15
C ARG A 383 18.22 -20.74 -9.21
N GLY A 384 18.97 -21.76 -8.80
CA GLY A 384 19.45 -22.81 -9.71
C GLY A 384 20.55 -22.37 -10.68
N GLY A 385 21.02 -21.12 -10.59
CA GLY A 385 22.17 -20.61 -11.32
C GLY A 385 23.49 -21.07 -10.71
N LYS A 386 24.61 -20.85 -11.41
CA LYS A 386 25.94 -21.30 -10.96
C LYS A 386 26.38 -20.72 -9.61
N ALA A 387 25.85 -19.54 -9.25
CA ALA A 387 26.13 -18.86 -7.99
C ALA A 387 25.31 -19.41 -6.80
N ASP A 388 24.28 -20.23 -7.05
CA ASP A 388 23.44 -20.84 -6.03
C ASP A 388 24.14 -22.02 -5.37
N SER A 389 25.10 -21.72 -4.50
CA SER A 389 26.10 -22.66 -3.99
C SER A 389 25.57 -23.66 -2.94
N GLY A 390 24.26 -23.86 -2.79
CA GLY A 390 23.71 -24.85 -1.87
C GLY A 390 22.69 -25.79 -2.49
N ALA A 391 23.16 -26.52 -3.50
CA ALA A 391 22.55 -27.77 -3.93
C ALA A 391 22.60 -28.91 -2.87
N THR A 392 22.83 -28.64 -1.58
CA THR A 392 22.95 -29.68 -0.54
C THR A 392 22.24 -29.42 0.80
N ALA A 393 21.49 -28.32 1.00
CA ALA A 393 20.81 -28.10 2.29
C ALA A 393 19.49 -27.30 2.17
N GLY A 394 18.58 -27.74 1.32
CA GLY A 394 17.22 -27.19 1.25
C GLY A 394 16.18 -28.18 1.77
N THR A 395 15.00 -27.69 2.11
CA THR A 395 13.80 -28.49 2.38
C THR A 395 12.88 -28.40 1.17
N ALA A 396 12.39 -29.54 0.68
CA ALA A 396 11.36 -29.62 -0.36
C ALA A 396 10.05 -28.97 0.11
N PRO A 397 9.14 -28.56 -0.81
CA PRO A 397 7.90 -27.89 -0.44
C PRO A 397 7.00 -28.72 0.48
N ASN A 398 7.09 -30.06 0.39
CA ASN A 398 6.46 -31.01 1.30
C ASN A 398 7.08 -31.10 2.72
N GLY A 399 8.12 -30.31 3.02
CA GLY A 399 8.70 -30.18 4.37
C GLY A 399 9.87 -31.13 4.69
N TYR A 400 10.34 -31.95 3.75
CA TYR A 400 11.47 -32.88 3.95
C TYR A 400 12.79 -32.33 3.39
N PRO A 401 13.95 -32.63 3.98
CA PRO A 401 15.24 -32.18 3.45
C PRO A 401 15.50 -32.79 2.07
N TYR A 402 16.19 -32.08 1.18
CA TYR A 402 16.65 -32.66 -0.08
C TYR A 402 17.83 -33.62 0.15
N CYS A 403 17.88 -34.71 -0.62
CA CYS A 403 19.02 -35.62 -0.62
C CYS A 403 20.27 -34.91 -1.15
N ALA A 404 21.42 -35.17 -0.54
CA ALA A 404 22.71 -34.68 -1.02
C ALA A 404 23.11 -35.34 -2.34
N SER A 405 22.57 -36.52 -2.65
CA SER A 405 22.77 -37.20 -3.94
C SER A 405 21.48 -37.78 -4.51
N ALA A 406 21.31 -37.67 -5.83
CA ALA A 406 20.24 -38.37 -6.56
C ALA A 406 20.43 -39.90 -6.56
N SER A 407 21.65 -40.39 -6.24
CA SER A 407 21.90 -41.83 -6.07
C SER A 407 21.24 -42.44 -4.83
N SER A 408 20.68 -41.60 -3.95
CA SER A 408 20.02 -42.02 -2.72
C SER A 408 18.57 -42.48 -2.93
N ASP A 409 18.07 -42.35 -4.16
CA ASP A 409 16.78 -42.87 -4.67
C ASP A 409 17.04 -43.96 -5.73
N PRO A 410 17.39 -45.19 -5.31
CA PRO A 410 17.72 -46.28 -6.23
C PRO A 410 16.50 -46.83 -6.98
N ASP A 411 15.28 -46.57 -6.51
CA ASP A 411 14.02 -47.01 -7.08
C ASP A 411 13.29 -45.94 -7.91
N GLY A 412 13.76 -44.70 -7.89
CA GLY A 412 13.32 -43.61 -8.75
C GLY A 412 11.98 -43.01 -8.35
N ASP A 413 11.54 -43.18 -7.10
CA ASP A 413 10.23 -42.73 -6.63
C ASP A 413 10.23 -41.28 -6.12
N GLY A 414 11.41 -40.63 -6.13
CA GLY A 414 11.64 -39.28 -5.68
C GLY A 414 12.05 -39.17 -4.21
N TRP A 415 12.09 -40.26 -3.45
CA TRP A 415 12.54 -40.28 -2.06
C TRP A 415 13.89 -40.99 -1.91
N GLY A 416 14.69 -40.53 -0.95
CA GLY A 416 15.93 -41.18 -0.56
C GLY A 416 16.12 -41.22 0.95
N TRP A 417 17.21 -41.87 1.38
CA TRP A 417 17.55 -41.99 2.79
C TRP A 417 19.03 -41.63 3.04
N GLU A 418 19.24 -40.56 3.79
CA GLU A 418 20.57 -40.05 4.16
C GLU A 418 20.58 -39.54 5.60
N ASN A 419 21.72 -39.58 6.28
CA ASN A 419 21.87 -39.05 7.65
C ASN A 419 20.78 -39.53 8.65
N SER A 420 20.33 -40.78 8.49
CA SER A 420 19.27 -41.39 9.32
C SER A 420 17.90 -40.72 9.21
N ALA A 421 17.60 -40.05 8.10
CA ALA A 421 16.29 -39.48 7.81
C ALA A 421 15.89 -39.64 6.33
N SER A 422 14.59 -39.58 6.07
CA SER A 422 14.06 -39.47 4.71
C SER A 422 14.41 -38.12 4.11
N CYS A 423 14.81 -38.13 2.85
CA CYS A 423 15.09 -36.96 2.04
C CYS A 423 14.38 -37.03 0.69
N VAL A 424 14.17 -35.89 0.04
CA VAL A 424 13.55 -35.78 -1.29
C VAL A 424 14.63 -35.61 -2.34
N VAL A 425 14.55 -36.31 -3.46
CA VAL A 425 15.44 -36.08 -4.61
C VAL A 425 14.89 -34.93 -5.45
N ARG A 426 15.71 -33.89 -5.68
CA ARG A 426 15.31 -32.70 -6.44
C ARG A 426 14.86 -33.07 -7.86
N GLY A 427 13.70 -32.56 -8.25
CA GLY A 427 13.06 -32.86 -9.54
C GLY A 427 12.46 -34.27 -9.64
N GLY A 428 12.48 -35.06 -8.55
CA GLY A 428 11.79 -36.34 -8.46
C GLY A 428 10.29 -36.17 -8.21
N ALA A 429 9.55 -37.28 -8.25
CA ALA A 429 8.09 -37.25 -8.07
C ALA A 429 7.64 -36.71 -6.69
N ALA A 430 8.53 -36.76 -5.69
CA ALA A 430 8.29 -36.26 -4.34
C ALA A 430 8.58 -34.75 -4.16
N ASP A 431 9.10 -34.06 -5.17
CA ASP A 431 9.48 -32.64 -5.11
C ASP A 431 8.30 -31.72 -5.48
N HIS A 432 7.26 -31.69 -4.64
CA HIS A 432 6.03 -30.91 -4.84
C HIS A 432 5.54 -30.22 -3.56
#